data_AF-A0A231NTQ9-F1
#
_entry.id   AF-A0A231NTQ9-F1
#
_cell.length_a   1.000
_cell.length_b   1.000
_cell.length_c   1.000
_cell.angle_alpha   90.00
_cell.angle_beta   90.00
_cell.angle_gamma   90.00
#
_symmetry.space_group_name_H-M   'P 1'
#
loop_
_entity.id
_entity.type
_entity.pdbx_description
1 polymer ?
#
loop_
_entity_poly.entity_id
_entity_poly.type
_entity_poly.pdbx_seq_one_letter_code
_entity_poly.pdbx_strand_id
1 'polypeptide(L)'
;MKSEGRAKRKNGLVRFKFTCPKTKWIKQEAGKAKRQCFCENPCTSSSCGRMFYVYPEKNLRAYPGTLRGTLEWARIYKIRGVVEQSINHFKDSFCLANRKTQNAKTLHADLLLAGITQLITAILSDNIHQHQYLRSLKPLVA
;
A
#
# COMPACT_ATOMS: atom_id res chain seq x y z
N MET A 1 -4.64 2.33 21.68
CA MET A 1 -4.86 3.75 21.30
C MET A 1 -6.33 4.07 21.41
N LYS A 2 -6.69 5.31 21.75
CA LYS A 2 -8.09 5.75 21.90
C LYS A 2 -8.59 6.37 20.59
N SER A 3 -9.77 5.96 20.14
CA SER A 3 -10.42 6.59 18.98
C SER A 3 -11.02 7.94 19.38
N GLU A 4 -10.80 8.97 18.56
CA GLU A 4 -11.50 10.25 18.64
C GLU A 4 -12.51 10.43 17.49
N GLY A 5 -12.78 9.35 16.75
CA GLY A 5 -13.76 9.34 15.68
C GLY A 5 -13.26 9.94 14.37
N ARG A 6 -14.25 10.36 13.56
CA ARG A 6 -14.05 10.82 12.18
C ARG A 6 -13.71 12.32 12.17
N ALA A 7 -12.67 12.69 11.44
CA ALA A 7 -12.30 14.07 11.17
C ALA A 7 -12.28 14.31 9.65
N LYS A 8 -12.75 15.49 9.22
CA LYS A 8 -12.75 15.91 7.82
C LYS A 8 -11.78 17.07 7.62
N ARG A 9 -10.94 17.02 6.58
CA ARG A 9 -10.11 18.17 6.19
C ARG A 9 -10.92 19.15 5.32
N LYS A 10 -10.42 20.38 5.17
CA LYS A 10 -11.04 21.42 4.32
C LYS A 10 -11.23 20.95 2.87
N ASN A 11 -10.34 20.07 2.36
CA ASN A 11 -10.41 19.49 1.02
C ASN A 11 -11.30 18.24 0.90
N GLY A 12 -12.21 18.02 1.86
CA GLY A 12 -13.16 16.90 1.80
C GLY A 12 -12.66 15.56 2.33
N LEU A 13 -11.34 15.36 2.48
CA LEU A 13 -10.76 14.08 2.89
C LEU A 13 -11.18 13.65 4.29
N VAL A 14 -11.69 12.43 4.38
CA VAL A 14 -12.10 11.78 5.63
C VAL A 14 -10.90 11.02 6.23
N ARG A 15 -10.71 11.18 7.53
CA ARG A 15 -9.69 10.47 8.31
C ARG A 15 -10.23 10.05 9.66
N PHE A 16 -9.82 8.89 10.15
CA PHE A 16 -10.07 8.47 11.52
C PHE A 16 -8.89 8.87 12.40
N LYS A 17 -9.19 9.54 13.51
CA LYS A 17 -8.19 10.09 14.42
C LYS A 17 -8.03 9.19 15.64
N PHE A 18 -6.79 8.85 15.95
CA PHE A 18 -6.45 8.05 17.11
C PHE A 18 -5.41 8.78 17.94
N THR A 19 -5.59 8.75 19.27
CA THR A 19 -4.71 9.41 20.23
C THR A 19 -4.25 8.44 21.32
N CYS A 20 -3.27 8.87 22.10
CA CYS A 20 -2.81 8.09 23.24
C CYS A 20 -3.95 7.90 24.26
N PRO A 21 -4.16 6.68 24.83
CA PRO A 21 -5.25 6.43 25.77
C PRO A 21 -5.23 7.30 27.02
N LYS A 22 -4.03 7.64 27.53
CA LYS A 22 -3.84 8.47 28.73
C LYS A 22 -3.83 9.98 28.42
N THR A 23 -4.23 10.42 27.22
CA THR A 23 -4.35 11.85 26.91
C THR A 23 -5.67 12.41 27.43
N LYS A 24 -5.60 13.54 28.16
CA LYS A 24 -6.77 14.29 28.66
C LYS A 24 -6.68 15.76 28.27
N TRP A 25 -7.81 16.46 28.30
CA TRP A 25 -7.86 17.91 28.16
C TRP A 25 -7.65 18.56 29.53
N ILE A 26 -6.73 19.52 29.62
CA ILE A 26 -6.48 20.35 30.78
C ILE A 26 -6.84 21.79 30.45
N LYS A 27 -7.45 22.51 31.40
CA LYS A 27 -7.69 23.95 31.28
C LYS A 27 -6.39 24.68 31.61
N GLN A 28 -5.99 25.63 30.76
CA GLN A 28 -4.91 26.57 31.03
C GLN A 28 -5.48 27.87 31.61
N GLU A 29 -4.61 28.66 32.25
CA GLU A 29 -4.95 29.91 32.92
C GLU A 29 -5.68 30.92 32.02
N ALA A 30 -5.40 30.91 30.71
CA ALA A 30 -6.04 31.77 29.71
C ALA A 30 -7.40 31.24 29.19
N GLY A 31 -8.07 30.33 29.90
CA GLY A 31 -9.33 29.68 29.46
C GLY A 31 -9.18 28.72 28.28
N LYS A 32 -7.97 28.57 27.73
CA LYS A 32 -7.67 27.67 26.62
C LYS A 32 -7.51 26.24 27.12
N ALA A 33 -8.15 25.28 26.46
CA ALA A 33 -7.94 23.87 26.75
C ALA A 33 -6.76 23.32 25.95
N LYS A 34 -5.82 22.65 26.63
CA LYS A 34 -4.69 21.95 26.02
C LYS A 34 -4.84 20.44 26.22
N ARG A 35 -4.35 19.64 25.28
CA ARG A 35 -4.20 18.20 25.47
C ARG A 35 -2.88 17.89 26.17
N GLN A 36 -2.96 17.10 27.23
CA GLN A 36 -1.80 16.63 27.98
C GLN A 36 -1.84 15.10 28.08
N CYS A 37 -0.73 14.46 27.77
CA CYS A 37 -0.50 13.04 27.92
C CYS A 37 0.02 12.74 29.32
N PHE A 38 -0.53 11.71 29.97
CA PHE A 38 -0.17 11.27 31.31
C PHE A 38 0.41 9.85 31.32
N CYS A 39 1.12 9.46 30.26
CA CYS A 39 1.87 8.20 30.27
C CYS A 39 3.12 8.35 31.13
N GLU A 40 3.33 7.42 32.06
CA GLU A 40 4.57 7.33 32.86
C GLU A 40 5.81 7.16 31.95
N ASN A 41 5.71 6.26 30.97
CA ASN A 41 6.73 6.05 29.93
C ASN A 41 6.19 6.49 28.56
N PRO A 42 6.28 7.79 28.21
CA PRO A 42 5.70 8.29 26.98
C PRO A 42 6.47 7.79 25.75
N CYS A 43 5.75 7.27 24.77
CA CYS A 43 6.33 6.79 23.49
C CYS A 43 6.75 7.92 22.52
N THR A 44 6.59 9.18 22.90
CA THR A 44 6.96 10.37 22.11
C THR A 44 7.16 11.56 23.03
N SER A 45 8.05 12.48 22.65
CA SER A 45 8.32 13.74 23.36
C SER A 45 7.19 14.77 23.29
N SER A 46 6.12 14.52 22.52
CA SER A 46 5.01 15.44 22.39
C SER A 46 4.18 15.49 23.67
N SER A 47 3.91 16.69 24.19
CA SER A 47 3.09 16.89 25.40
C SER A 47 1.66 16.36 25.27
N CYS A 48 1.10 16.26 24.06
CA CYS A 48 -0.23 15.67 23.83
C CYS A 48 -0.21 14.15 23.57
N GLY A 49 0.98 13.54 23.55
CA GLY A 49 1.20 12.13 23.27
C GLY A 49 1.12 11.80 21.77
N ARG A 50 1.19 10.49 21.46
CA ARG A 50 1.14 10.01 20.07
C ARG A 50 -0.25 10.23 19.48
N MET A 51 -0.29 10.86 18.31
CA MET A 51 -1.50 11.04 17.52
C MET A 51 -1.22 10.57 16.10
N PHE A 52 -2.14 9.82 15.52
CA PHE A 52 -2.03 9.42 14.11
C PHE A 52 -3.42 9.38 13.47
N TYR A 53 -3.41 9.43 12.15
CA TYR A 53 -4.61 9.50 11.33
C TYR A 53 -4.61 8.35 10.34
N VAL A 54 -5.66 7.55 10.34
CA VAL A 54 -5.91 6.52 9.33
C VAL A 54 -6.77 7.14 8.24
N TYR A 55 -6.33 7.01 6.99
CA TYR A 55 -7.09 7.44 5.81
C TYR A 55 -7.62 6.18 5.14
N PRO A 56 -8.89 5.80 5.37
CA PRO A 56 -9.46 4.54 4.88
C PRO A 56 -9.31 4.38 3.37
N GLU A 57 -9.42 5.49 2.67
CA GLU A 57 -9.49 5.56 1.21
C GLU A 57 -8.11 5.56 0.54
N LYS A 58 -7.02 5.80 1.30
CA LYS A 58 -5.78 6.28 0.66
C LYS A 58 -4.62 5.31 0.60
N ASN A 59 -4.55 4.23 1.38
CA ASN A 59 -3.44 3.30 1.18
C ASN A 59 -3.58 1.95 1.89
N LEU A 60 -4.03 0.92 1.16
CA LEU A 60 -3.99 -0.47 1.64
C LEU A 60 -2.55 -0.94 1.96
N ARG A 61 -1.51 -0.33 1.37
CA ARG A 61 -0.11 -0.63 1.70
C ARG A 61 0.29 -0.09 3.08
N ALA A 62 -0.27 1.05 3.49
CA ALA A 62 0.00 1.63 4.81
C ALA A 62 -0.92 1.05 5.90
N TYR A 63 -2.16 0.74 5.53
CA TYR A 63 -3.20 0.17 6.39
C TYR A 63 -3.69 -1.14 5.77
N PRO A 64 -2.87 -2.20 5.81
CA PRO A 64 -3.33 -3.51 5.36
C PRO A 64 -4.55 -3.90 6.19
N GLY A 65 -5.56 -4.49 5.55
CA GLY A 65 -6.74 -5.03 6.25
C GLY A 65 -6.37 -6.10 7.30
N THR A 66 -5.15 -6.62 7.21
CA THR A 66 -4.57 -7.59 8.14
C THR A 66 -3.59 -6.92 9.10
N LEU A 67 -3.76 -7.18 10.40
CA LEU A 67 -2.88 -6.66 11.47
C LEU A 67 -1.44 -7.14 11.31
N ARG A 68 -0.45 -6.23 11.40
CA ARG A 68 0.97 -6.58 11.36
C ARG A 68 1.35 -7.50 12.52
N GLY A 69 2.25 -8.46 12.25
CA GLY A 69 2.72 -9.42 13.25
C GLY A 69 1.83 -10.66 13.41
N THR A 70 0.68 -10.72 12.73
CA THR A 70 -0.12 -11.95 12.66
C THR A 70 0.45 -12.92 11.62
N LEU A 71 0.09 -14.21 11.74
CA LEU A 71 0.42 -15.24 10.74
C LEU A 71 -0.16 -14.90 9.36
N GLU A 72 -1.38 -14.35 9.33
CA GLU A 72 -2.02 -13.91 8.10
C GLU A 72 -1.24 -12.79 7.41
N TRP A 73 -0.74 -11.80 8.19
CA TRP A 73 0.10 -10.74 7.66
C TRP A 73 1.41 -11.28 7.11
N ALA A 74 2.07 -12.19 7.85
CA ALA A 74 3.31 -12.81 7.40
C ALA A 74 3.10 -13.59 6.09
N ARG A 75 1.99 -14.31 5.96
CA ARG A 75 1.60 -15.02 4.74
C ARG A 75 1.38 -14.07 3.56
N ILE A 76 0.58 -13.02 3.73
CA ILE A 76 0.30 -12.05 2.66
C ILE A 76 1.56 -11.27 2.29
N TYR A 77 2.36 -10.86 3.27
CA TYR A 77 3.56 -10.05 3.05
C TYR A 77 4.62 -10.81 2.23
N LYS A 78 4.70 -12.13 2.35
CA LYS A 78 5.58 -12.97 1.49
C LYS A 78 5.24 -12.83 -0.01
N ILE A 79 3.97 -12.62 -0.37
CA ILE A 79 3.52 -12.48 -1.77
C ILE A 79 4.07 -11.19 -2.39
N ARG A 80 4.33 -10.15 -1.59
CA ARG A 80 4.84 -8.87 -2.08
C ARG A 80 6.11 -9.02 -2.93
N GLY A 81 7.05 -9.87 -2.51
CA GLY A 81 8.28 -10.09 -3.29
C GLY A 81 7.99 -10.63 -4.68
N VAL A 82 7.07 -11.59 -4.78
CA VAL A 82 6.63 -12.17 -6.05
C VAL A 82 5.92 -11.14 -6.92
N VAL A 83 5.10 -10.27 -6.34
CA VAL A 83 4.43 -9.18 -7.07
C VAL A 83 5.43 -8.19 -7.64
N GLU A 84 6.41 -7.74 -6.85
CA GLU A 84 7.43 -6.79 -7.33
C GLU A 84 8.32 -7.42 -8.42
N GLN A 85 8.67 -8.71 -8.29
CA GLN A 85 9.34 -9.46 -9.36
C GLN A 85 8.48 -9.54 -10.62
N SER A 86 7.19 -9.88 -10.49
CA SER A 86 6.25 -9.95 -11.62
C SER A 86 6.12 -8.60 -12.33
N ILE A 87 6.01 -7.50 -11.59
CA ILE A 87 6.00 -6.14 -12.16
C ILE A 87 7.30 -5.84 -12.91
N ASN A 88 8.45 -6.24 -12.38
CA ASN A 88 9.73 -6.04 -13.05
C ASN A 88 9.80 -6.81 -14.37
N HIS A 89 9.43 -8.10 -14.37
CA HIS A 89 9.36 -8.90 -15.58
C HIS A 89 8.34 -8.36 -16.58
N PHE A 90 7.19 -7.91 -16.09
CA PHE A 90 6.15 -7.30 -16.90
C PHE A 90 6.65 -6.07 -17.66
N LYS A 91 7.41 -5.23 -16.96
CA LYS A 91 8.03 -4.03 -17.54
C LYS A 91 9.11 -4.35 -18.57
N ASP A 92 9.96 -5.31 -18.28
CA ASP A 92 11.14 -5.64 -19.09
C ASP A 92 10.79 -6.58 -20.26
N SER A 93 10.22 -7.75 -19.96
CA SER A 93 9.94 -8.80 -20.95
C SER A 93 8.80 -8.47 -21.91
N PHE A 94 7.86 -7.61 -21.51
CA PHE A 94 6.76 -7.15 -22.38
C PHE A 94 6.94 -5.69 -22.82
N CYS A 95 8.19 -5.20 -22.80
CA CYS A 95 8.61 -3.94 -23.44
C CYS A 95 7.91 -2.66 -22.95
N LEU A 96 7.28 -2.67 -21.77
CA LEU A 96 6.61 -1.47 -21.24
C LEU A 96 7.60 -0.44 -20.67
N ALA A 97 8.79 -0.85 -20.23
CA ALA A 97 9.77 0.05 -19.62
C ALA A 97 10.40 1.04 -20.62
N ASN A 98 10.75 0.57 -21.82
CA ASN A 98 11.55 1.30 -22.80
C ASN A 98 10.74 1.79 -24.01
N ARG A 99 9.43 1.96 -23.85
CA ARG A 99 8.55 2.46 -24.90
C ARG A 99 8.87 3.92 -25.26
N LYS A 100 8.75 4.27 -26.55
CA LYS A 100 8.94 5.65 -27.04
C LYS A 100 7.63 6.45 -27.08
N THR A 101 6.48 5.77 -27.03
CA THR A 101 5.15 6.38 -27.15
C THR A 101 4.72 7.10 -25.87
N GLN A 102 4.22 8.32 -26.02
CA GLN A 102 3.68 9.14 -24.91
C GLN A 102 2.16 9.36 -24.98
N ASN A 103 1.48 8.88 -26.03
CA ASN A 103 0.03 8.97 -26.17
C ASN A 103 -0.66 8.09 -25.11
N ALA A 104 -1.56 8.68 -24.31
CA ALA A 104 -2.25 7.97 -23.22
C ALA A 104 -3.15 6.81 -23.70
N LYS A 105 -3.82 6.94 -24.85
CA LYS A 105 -4.66 5.86 -25.41
C LYS A 105 -3.80 4.67 -25.84
N THR A 106 -2.72 4.93 -26.56
CA THR A 106 -1.78 3.89 -26.98
C THR A 106 -1.12 3.24 -25.77
N LEU A 107 -0.71 4.04 -24.78
CA LEU A 107 -0.15 3.54 -23.52
C LEU A 107 -1.09 2.56 -22.81
N HIS A 108 -2.38 2.91 -22.75
CA HIS A 108 -3.36 2.04 -22.14
C HIS A 108 -3.55 0.75 -22.92
N ALA A 109 -3.61 0.83 -24.26
CA ALA A 109 -3.69 -0.35 -25.12
C ALA A 109 -2.46 -1.26 -24.97
N ASP A 110 -1.25 -0.71 -25.00
CA ASP A 110 0.01 -1.45 -24.82
C ASP A 110 0.05 -2.17 -23.47
N LEU A 111 -0.41 -1.50 -22.40
CA LEU A 111 -0.51 -2.09 -21.06
C LEU A 111 -1.44 -3.31 -21.04
N LEU A 112 -2.62 -3.20 -21.66
CA LEU A 112 -3.58 -4.29 -21.73
C LEU A 112 -3.06 -5.45 -22.58
N LEU A 113 -2.48 -5.16 -23.74
CA LEU A 113 -1.88 -6.16 -24.63
C LEU A 113 -0.76 -6.92 -23.93
N ALA A 114 0.16 -6.21 -23.27
CA ALA A 114 1.21 -6.84 -22.46
C ALA A 114 0.62 -7.77 -21.38
N GLY A 115 -0.45 -7.34 -20.71
CA GLY A 115 -1.17 -8.16 -19.72
C GLY A 115 -1.73 -9.44 -20.31
N ILE A 116 -2.39 -9.35 -21.46
CA ILE A 116 -2.93 -10.51 -22.19
C ILE A 116 -1.78 -11.44 -22.61
N THR A 117 -0.69 -10.91 -23.18
CA THR A 117 0.47 -11.71 -23.58
C THR A 117 1.11 -12.41 -22.38
N GLN A 118 1.18 -11.78 -21.22
CA GLN A 118 1.68 -12.42 -19.99
C GLN A 118 0.82 -13.61 -19.58
N LEU A 119 -0.51 -13.46 -19.63
CA LEU A 119 -1.43 -14.56 -19.33
C LEU A 119 -1.31 -15.71 -20.33
N ILE A 120 -1.21 -15.40 -21.62
CA ILE A 120 -0.97 -16.41 -22.68
C ILE A 120 0.37 -17.12 -22.44
N THR A 121 1.43 -16.40 -22.07
CA THR A 121 2.75 -16.98 -21.73
C THR A 121 2.62 -17.97 -20.57
N ALA A 122 1.83 -17.62 -19.55
CA ALA A 122 1.61 -18.47 -18.40
C ALA A 122 0.87 -19.76 -18.76
N ILE A 123 -0.21 -19.64 -19.54
CA ILE A 123 -0.99 -20.77 -20.05
C ILE A 123 -0.12 -21.68 -20.92
N LEU A 124 0.64 -21.10 -21.85
CA LEU A 124 1.50 -21.85 -22.76
C LEU A 124 2.57 -22.62 -21.98
N SER A 125 3.28 -21.95 -21.07
CA SER A 125 4.34 -22.55 -20.24
C SER A 125 3.83 -23.72 -19.40
N ASP A 126 2.61 -23.62 -18.88
CA ASP A 126 1.97 -24.69 -18.12
C ASP A 126 1.60 -25.89 -19.00
N ASN A 127 1.02 -25.64 -20.18
CA ASN A 127 0.64 -26.68 -21.14
C ASN A 127 1.83 -27.50 -21.67
N ILE A 128 3.00 -26.86 -21.82
CA ILE A 128 4.23 -27.54 -22.26
C ILE A 128 5.07 -28.07 -21.08
N HIS A 129 4.58 -27.95 -19.85
CA HIS A 129 5.27 -28.32 -18.61
C HIS A 129 6.65 -27.66 -18.42
N GLN A 130 6.87 -26.47 -18.99
CA GLN A 130 8.10 -25.68 -18.84
C GLN A 130 7.86 -24.46 -17.96
N HIS A 131 7.58 -24.70 -16.68
CA HIS A 131 7.21 -23.63 -15.73
C HIS A 131 8.29 -22.58 -15.49
N GLN A 132 9.56 -22.88 -15.83
CA GLN A 132 10.64 -21.89 -15.81
C GLN A 132 10.39 -20.71 -16.78
N TYR A 133 9.54 -20.89 -17.79
CA TYR A 133 9.23 -19.85 -18.79
C TYR A 133 7.96 -19.03 -18.48
N LEU A 134 7.30 -19.26 -17.34
CA LEU A 134 6.11 -18.51 -16.89
C LEU A 134 6.30 -16.98 -16.93
N ARG A 135 7.54 -16.48 -16.89
CA ARG A 135 7.89 -15.07 -16.79
C ARG A 135 8.58 -14.50 -18.02
N SER A 136 8.84 -15.32 -19.04
CA SER A 136 9.55 -14.88 -20.24
C SER A 136 8.97 -15.53 -21.48
N LEU A 137 8.50 -14.69 -22.40
CA LEU A 137 8.03 -15.13 -23.71
C LEU A 137 9.21 -15.49 -24.64
N LYS A 138 10.38 -14.83 -24.48
CA LYS A 138 11.51 -14.98 -25.42
C LYS A 138 11.92 -16.43 -25.68
N PRO A 139 12.07 -17.32 -24.67
CA PRO A 139 12.44 -18.71 -24.90
C PRO A 139 11.36 -19.55 -25.60
N LEU A 140 10.11 -19.06 -25.66
CA LEU A 140 8.97 -19.78 -26.23
C LEU A 140 8.71 -19.44 -27.70
N VAL A 141 9.33 -18.39 -28.22
CA VAL A 141 9.13 -17.87 -29.58
C VAL A 141 10.44 -17.86 -30.39
N ALA A 142 11.54 -18.30 -29.77
CA ALA A 142 12.84 -18.45 -30.38
C ALA A 142 13.06 -19.85 -30.97
#